data_AF-A0A350IMT2-F1
#
_entry.id   AF-A0A350IMT2-F1
#
_cell.length_a   1.000
_cell.length_b   1.000
_cell.length_c   1.000
_cell.angle_alpha   90.00
_cell.angle_beta   90.00
_cell.angle_gamma   90.00
#
_symmetry.space_group_name_H-M   'P 1'
#
loop_
_entity.id
_entity.type
_entity.pdbx_description
1 polymer ?
#
loop_
_entity_poly.entity_id
_entity_poly.type
_entity_poly.pdbx_seq_one_letter_code
_entity_poly.pdbx_strand_id
1 'polypeptide(L)'
;MVKNDRVLPIFEMLFNELEAIILEINQHGAQLLMDEKYSEVRQIIAKVETVFSFRAKLSDLYDEWLRIEEISIQSQIIREKSERETSSGMLPFGQCTLTEDFDQRFDHVDKPNYQQSQIINYGTILSTNSVTLEQVIDVWKEIYENGRSYNEAIEIVASRRDLKSIHTVADKCTRQLGLNTPEFKKLIKEKEKLKNLLIRKFPSDERYIIEELSSKKLERGNL
;
A
#
# COMPACT_ATOMS: atom_id res chain seq x y z
N MET A 1 14.40 -26.12 3.14
CA MET A 1 13.73 -24.99 2.46
C MET A 1 12.33 -25.44 2.08
N VAL A 2 11.31 -25.00 2.81
CA VAL A 2 9.92 -25.24 2.42
C VAL A 2 9.56 -24.18 1.38
N LYS A 3 9.05 -24.61 0.23
CA LYS A 3 8.77 -23.79 -0.95
C LYS A 3 7.53 -22.95 -0.73
N ASN A 4 7.70 -21.68 -0.35
CA ASN A 4 6.62 -20.69 -0.31
C ASN A 4 6.14 -20.24 -1.70
N ASP A 5 6.87 -20.61 -2.76
CA ASP A 5 6.49 -20.40 -4.17
C ASP A 5 5.12 -20.99 -4.56
N ARG A 6 4.52 -21.86 -3.75
CA ARG A 6 3.22 -22.46 -4.06
C ARG A 6 2.06 -21.83 -3.33
N VAL A 7 2.27 -21.29 -2.13
CA VAL A 7 1.17 -20.85 -1.26
C VAL A 7 0.71 -19.45 -1.64
N LEU A 8 1.65 -18.51 -1.83
CA LEU A 8 1.30 -17.14 -2.21
C LEU A 8 0.55 -17.07 -3.55
N PRO A 9 0.95 -17.79 -4.62
CA PRO A 9 0.18 -17.78 -5.86
C PRO A 9 -1.22 -18.38 -5.74
N ILE A 10 -1.45 -19.31 -4.79
CA ILE A 10 -2.78 -19.85 -4.52
C ILE A 10 -3.67 -18.78 -3.90
N PHE A 11 -3.16 -18.00 -2.94
CA PHE A 11 -3.90 -16.87 -2.36
C PHE A 11 -4.24 -15.83 -3.43
N GLU A 12 -3.27 -15.45 -4.26
CA GLU A 12 -3.50 -14.51 -5.38
C GLU A 12 -4.56 -15.02 -6.37
N MET A 13 -4.50 -16.31 -6.73
CA MET A 13 -5.51 -16.95 -7.58
C MET A 13 -6.90 -16.90 -6.94
N LEU A 14 -7.02 -17.22 -5.65
CA LEU A 14 -8.29 -17.17 -4.93
C LEU A 14 -8.84 -15.74 -4.83
N PHE A 15 -8.00 -14.73 -4.58
CA PHE A 15 -8.45 -13.34 -4.60
C PHE A 15 -9.00 -12.96 -5.97
N ASN A 16 -8.30 -13.31 -7.05
CA ASN A 16 -8.77 -13.03 -8.42
C ASN A 16 -10.11 -13.73 -8.73
N GLU A 17 -10.31 -14.97 -8.28
CA GLU A 17 -11.58 -15.67 -8.43
C GLU A 17 -12.72 -14.98 -7.67
N LEU A 18 -12.47 -14.52 -6.44
CA LEU A 18 -13.46 -13.77 -5.66
C LEU A 18 -13.84 -12.44 -6.33
N GLU A 19 -12.88 -11.71 -6.89
CA GLU A 19 -13.16 -10.47 -7.64
C GLU A 19 -13.98 -10.76 -8.91
N ALA A 20 -13.71 -11.87 -9.60
CA ALA A 20 -14.51 -12.28 -10.76
C ALA A 20 -15.97 -12.61 -10.38
N ILE A 21 -16.17 -13.31 -9.25
CA ILE A 21 -17.50 -13.61 -8.71
C ILE A 21 -18.24 -12.32 -8.34
N ILE A 22 -17.58 -11.36 -7.68
CA ILE A 22 -18.18 -10.07 -7.34
C ILE A 22 -18.62 -9.33 -8.61
N LEU A 23 -17.80 -9.34 -9.66
CA LEU A 23 -18.15 -8.72 -10.94
C LEU A 23 -19.39 -9.36 -11.57
N GLU A 24 -19.46 -10.69 -11.61
CA GLU A 24 -20.61 -11.42 -12.16
C GLU A 24 -21.89 -11.13 -11.35
N ILE A 25 -21.79 -11.13 -10.02
CA ILE A 25 -22.92 -10.83 -9.14
C ILE A 25 -23.40 -9.38 -9.34
N ASN A 26 -22.49 -8.43 -9.51
CA ASN A 26 -22.84 -7.03 -9.77
C ASN A 26 -23.54 -6.84 -11.13
N GLN A 27 -23.08 -7.55 -12.17
CA GLN A 27 -23.75 -7.53 -13.48
C GLN A 27 -25.18 -8.08 -13.39
N HIS A 28 -25.36 -9.19 -12.67
CA HIS A 28 -26.68 -9.77 -12.43
C HIS A 28 -27.56 -8.82 -11.58
N GLY A 29 -26.99 -8.21 -10.54
CA GLY A 29 -27.70 -7.22 -9.71
C GLY A 29 -28.18 -6.00 -10.51
N ALA A 30 -27.35 -5.51 -11.44
CA ALA A 30 -27.72 -4.42 -12.35
C ALA A 30 -28.91 -4.81 -13.25
N GLN A 31 -28.91 -6.03 -13.80
CA GLN A 31 -30.05 -6.52 -14.59
C GLN A 31 -31.34 -6.60 -13.77
N LEU A 32 -31.27 -7.13 -12.54
CA LEU A 32 -32.43 -7.24 -11.67
C LEU A 32 -32.98 -5.88 -11.22
N LEU A 33 -32.11 -4.86 -11.10
CA LEU A 33 -32.52 -3.48 -10.86
C LEU A 33 -33.27 -2.89 -12.06
N MET A 34 -32.83 -3.16 -13.28
CA MET A 34 -33.55 -2.76 -14.50
C MET A 34 -34.91 -3.44 -14.61
N ASP A 35 -35.02 -4.68 -14.14
CA ASP A 35 -36.26 -5.47 -14.13
C ASP A 35 -37.17 -5.14 -12.94
N GLU A 36 -36.83 -4.15 -12.09
CA GLU A 36 -37.56 -3.75 -10.86
C GLU A 36 -37.77 -4.87 -9.83
N LYS A 37 -36.94 -5.92 -9.87
CA LYS A 37 -37.02 -7.10 -8.98
C LYS A 37 -36.29 -6.88 -7.66
N TYR A 38 -36.76 -5.93 -6.86
CA TYR A 38 -36.09 -5.50 -5.63
C TYR A 38 -35.91 -6.60 -4.56
N SER A 39 -36.81 -7.59 -4.50
CA SER A 39 -36.66 -8.74 -3.59
C SER A 39 -35.45 -9.59 -3.93
N GLU A 40 -35.19 -9.81 -5.22
CA GLU A 40 -34.05 -10.58 -5.72
C GLU A 40 -32.74 -9.78 -5.59
N VAL A 41 -32.79 -8.46 -5.85
CA VAL A 41 -31.65 -7.56 -5.62
C VAL A 41 -31.16 -7.62 -4.16
N ARG A 42 -32.07 -7.65 -3.18
CA ARG A 42 -31.69 -7.79 -1.77
C ARG A 42 -30.96 -9.10 -1.47
N GLN A 43 -31.37 -10.20 -2.12
CA GLN A 43 -30.67 -11.48 -1.98
C GLN A 43 -29.28 -11.43 -2.60
N ILE A 44 -29.14 -10.74 -3.73
CA ILE A 44 -27.85 -10.52 -4.40
C ILE A 44 -26.91 -9.69 -3.51
N ILE A 45 -27.39 -8.62 -2.88
CA ILE A 45 -26.59 -7.82 -1.93
C ILE A 45 -26.09 -8.69 -0.76
N ALA A 46 -26.97 -9.50 -0.15
CA ALA A 46 -26.58 -10.39 0.93
C ALA A 46 -25.51 -11.43 0.50
N LYS A 47 -25.56 -11.91 -0.75
CA LYS A 47 -24.52 -12.77 -1.31
C LYS A 47 -23.19 -12.04 -1.46
N VAL A 48 -23.20 -10.81 -1.99
CA VAL A 48 -22.00 -9.97 -2.11
C VAL A 48 -21.37 -9.71 -0.73
N GLU A 49 -22.17 -9.39 0.28
CA GLU A 49 -21.69 -9.20 1.66
C GLU A 49 -21.02 -10.46 2.23
N THR A 50 -21.55 -11.64 1.89
CA THR A 50 -20.96 -12.93 2.29
C THR A 50 -19.60 -13.13 1.63
N VAL A 51 -19.47 -12.82 0.33
CA VAL A 51 -18.20 -12.90 -0.41
C VAL A 51 -17.17 -11.92 0.17
N PHE A 52 -17.56 -10.69 0.48
CA PHE A 52 -16.68 -9.72 1.14
C PHE A 52 -16.22 -10.18 2.52
N SER A 53 -17.12 -10.76 3.31
CA SER A 53 -16.78 -11.30 4.64
C SER A 53 -15.79 -12.47 4.53
N PHE A 54 -15.93 -13.31 3.52
CA PHE A 54 -14.97 -14.39 3.26
C PHE A 54 -13.60 -13.85 2.82
N ARG A 55 -13.59 -12.87 1.90
CA ARG A 55 -12.37 -12.19 1.44
C ARG A 55 -11.59 -11.55 2.59
N ALA A 56 -12.28 -10.91 3.53
CA ALA A 56 -11.65 -10.33 4.72
C ALA A 56 -10.93 -11.41 5.54
N LYS A 57 -11.59 -12.55 5.81
CA LYS A 57 -10.96 -13.68 6.51
C LYS A 57 -9.77 -14.26 5.74
N LEU A 58 -9.85 -14.31 4.41
CA LEU A 58 -8.76 -14.78 3.57
C LEU A 58 -7.56 -13.81 3.62
N SER A 59 -7.82 -12.51 3.67
CA SER A 59 -6.81 -11.47 3.87
C SER A 59 -6.13 -11.58 5.23
N ASP A 60 -6.90 -11.76 6.30
CA ASP A 60 -6.36 -11.94 7.65
C ASP A 60 -5.44 -13.18 7.70
N LEU A 61 -5.85 -14.28 7.06
CA LEU A 61 -5.05 -15.50 6.97
C LEU A 61 -3.78 -15.31 6.14
N TYR A 62 -3.87 -14.55 5.04
CA TYR A 62 -2.71 -14.20 4.21
C TYR A 62 -1.68 -13.40 5.01
N ASP A 63 -2.13 -12.41 5.78
CA ASP A 63 -1.27 -11.59 6.64
C ASP A 63 -0.65 -12.41 7.78
N GLU A 64 -1.43 -13.32 8.40
CA GLU A 64 -0.92 -14.26 9.41
C GLU A 64 0.17 -15.17 8.82
N TRP A 65 -0.06 -15.68 7.60
CA TRP A 65 0.91 -16.53 6.90
C TRP A 65 2.24 -15.78 6.64
N LEU A 66 2.16 -14.54 6.17
CA LEU A 66 3.34 -13.69 5.95
C LEU A 66 4.12 -13.46 7.25
N ARG A 67 3.42 -13.24 8.38
CA ARG A 67 4.07 -13.07 9.69
C ARG A 67 4.79 -14.33 10.14
N ILE A 68 4.18 -15.50 9.95
CA ILE A 68 4.82 -16.78 10.31
C ILE A 68 6.09 -16.99 9.47
N GLU A 69 6.05 -16.64 8.18
CA GLU A 69 7.22 -16.70 7.30
C GLU A 69 8.34 -15.76 7.78
N GLU A 70 8.00 -14.52 8.12
CA GLU A 70 8.96 -13.53 8.63
C GLU A 70 9.62 -14.00 9.93
N ILE A 71 8.84 -14.55 10.87
CA ILE A 71 9.33 -15.10 12.13
C ILE A 71 10.22 -16.34 11.88
N SER A 72 9.86 -17.19 10.90
CA SER A 72 10.66 -18.36 10.52
C SER A 72 12.03 -17.98 9.95
N ILE A 73 12.11 -16.87 9.20
CA ILE A 73 13.38 -16.36 8.66
C ILE A 73 14.24 -15.77 9.80
N GLN A 74 13.65 -14.97 10.69
CA GLN A 74 14.36 -14.36 11.81
C GLN A 74 14.92 -15.39 12.81
N SER A 75 14.15 -16.44 13.11
CA SER A 75 14.58 -17.49 14.05
C SER A 75 15.70 -18.38 13.49
N GLN A 76 15.81 -18.54 12.16
CA GLN A 76 16.95 -19.22 11.52
C GLN A 76 18.24 -18.37 11.55
N ILE A 77 18.12 -17.05 11.33
CA ILE A 77 19.26 -16.12 11.39
C ILE A 77 19.86 -16.08 12.81
N ILE A 78 19.02 -16.09 13.85
CA ILE A 78 19.48 -16.08 15.26
C ILE A 78 20.20 -17.39 15.60
N ARG A 79 19.71 -18.52 15.09
CA ARG A 79 20.29 -19.85 15.37
C ARG A 79 21.65 -20.04 14.69
N GLU A 80 21.80 -19.62 13.42
CA GLU A 80 23.08 -19.64 12.72
C GLU A 80 24.14 -18.71 13.34
N LYS A 81 23.72 -17.60 13.97
CA LYS A 81 24.63 -16.70 14.68
C LYS A 81 25.17 -17.34 15.97
N SER A 82 24.34 -18.09 16.70
CA SER A 82 24.75 -18.77 17.94
C SER A 82 25.69 -19.97 17.74
N GLU A 83 25.57 -20.67 16.61
CA GLU A 83 26.42 -21.83 16.28
C GLU A 83 27.83 -21.42 15.80
N ARG A 84 27.99 -20.19 15.26
CA ARG A 84 29.32 -19.64 14.89
C ARG A 84 30.11 -19.11 16.09
N GLU A 85 29.45 -18.73 17.19
CA GLU A 85 30.12 -18.20 18.40
C GLU A 85 30.61 -19.31 19.37
N THR A 86 30.15 -20.55 19.22
CA THR A 86 30.58 -21.69 20.05
C THR A 86 31.67 -22.57 19.42
N SER A 87 32.05 -22.31 18.16
CA SER A 87 33.03 -23.11 17.41
C SER A 87 34.20 -22.30 16.83
N SER A 88 34.60 -21.20 17.49
CA SER A 88 35.85 -20.50 17.14
C SER A 88 36.73 -20.40 18.38
N GLY A 89 37.59 -21.42 18.52
CA GLY A 89 38.70 -21.38 19.45
C GLY A 89 39.59 -20.17 19.19
N MET A 90 40.17 -19.66 20.28
CA MET A 90 41.20 -18.62 20.32
C MET A 90 42.03 -18.50 19.04
N LEU A 91 41.98 -17.34 18.40
CA LEU A 91 43.08 -16.81 17.58
C LEU A 91 43.34 -15.34 17.93
N PRO A 92 44.61 -14.91 17.88
CA PRO A 92 45.09 -13.77 18.64
C PRO A 92 44.80 -12.41 17.97
N PHE A 93 44.84 -11.41 18.83
CA PHE A 93 44.80 -9.98 18.58
C PHE A 93 45.60 -9.50 17.35
N GLY A 94 44.96 -8.64 16.56
CA GLY A 94 45.63 -7.65 15.72
C GLY A 94 45.33 -7.79 14.22
N GLN A 95 44.44 -6.95 13.70
CA GLN A 95 44.65 -6.05 12.54
C GLN A 95 43.29 -5.55 12.02
N CYS A 96 43.12 -4.22 12.06
CA CYS A 96 42.09 -3.51 11.30
C CYS A 96 42.55 -3.39 9.84
N THR A 97 41.66 -3.61 8.87
CA THR A 97 41.57 -2.77 7.65
C THR A 97 40.21 -2.93 6.97
N LEU A 98 39.46 -1.83 6.99
CA LEU A 98 38.86 -1.11 5.86
C LEU A 98 38.42 -1.89 4.60
N THR A 99 37.11 -1.78 4.36
CA THR A 99 36.41 -1.40 3.11
C THR A 99 36.77 -2.02 1.76
N GLU A 100 35.67 -2.20 1.00
CA GLU A 100 35.53 -2.28 -0.46
C GLU A 100 35.36 -3.66 -1.11
N ASP A 101 34.47 -3.63 -2.11
CA ASP A 101 34.20 -4.61 -3.16
C ASP A 101 33.16 -5.71 -2.90
N PHE A 102 31.89 -5.34 -3.05
CA PHE A 102 30.85 -6.26 -3.52
C PHE A 102 30.30 -5.79 -4.87
N ASP A 103 30.80 -6.46 -5.90
CA ASP A 103 30.54 -6.28 -7.32
C ASP A 103 29.10 -6.73 -7.65
N GLN A 104 28.30 -5.85 -8.26
CA GLN A 104 26.94 -6.15 -8.73
C GLN A 104 26.99 -6.77 -10.12
N ARG A 105 26.76 -8.10 -10.20
CA ARG A 105 26.33 -8.80 -11.41
C ARG A 105 24.92 -9.32 -11.21
N PHE A 106 23.94 -8.66 -11.83
CA PHE A 106 22.66 -9.28 -12.16
C PHE A 106 22.36 -9.01 -13.63
N ASP A 107 22.62 -10.04 -14.43
CA ASP A 107 22.20 -10.11 -15.82
C ASP A 107 20.68 -10.33 -15.92
N HIS A 108 20.05 -9.51 -16.76
CA HIS A 108 18.93 -9.80 -17.65
C HIS A 108 17.94 -10.90 -17.23
N VAL A 109 16.77 -10.48 -16.73
CA VAL A 109 15.54 -11.27 -16.84
C VAL A 109 14.51 -10.42 -17.58
N ASP A 110 14.07 -10.94 -18.73
CA ASP A 110 13.08 -10.35 -19.62
C ASP A 110 11.74 -10.09 -18.89
N LYS A 111 11.23 -8.87 -19.08
CA LYS A 111 9.90 -8.44 -18.61
C LYS A 111 8.83 -8.92 -19.60
N PRO A 112 7.73 -9.56 -19.16
CA PRO A 112 6.57 -9.73 -20.02
C PRO A 112 5.85 -8.38 -20.18
N ASN A 113 5.68 -8.03 -21.45
CA ASN A 113 4.95 -6.88 -21.97
C ASN A 113 3.44 -7.12 -21.87
N TYR A 114 2.72 -6.24 -21.17
CA TYR A 114 1.26 -6.11 -21.31
C TYR A 114 0.91 -4.67 -21.68
N GLN A 115 0.50 -4.48 -22.92
CA GLN A 115 -0.09 -3.24 -23.42
C GLN A 115 -1.59 -3.22 -23.11
N GLN A 116 -2.00 -2.13 -22.44
CA GLN A 116 -3.23 -1.36 -22.58
C GLN A 116 -4.57 -2.10 -22.82
N SER A 117 -5.49 -2.01 -21.84
CA SER A 117 -6.90 -1.79 -22.17
C SER A 117 -7.51 -0.78 -21.20
N GLN A 118 -8.14 0.24 -21.78
CA GLN A 118 -8.94 1.23 -21.07
C GLN A 118 -10.32 0.61 -20.83
N ILE A 119 -10.72 0.42 -19.58
CA ILE A 119 -12.12 0.30 -19.17
C ILE A 119 -12.32 1.12 -17.90
N ILE A 120 -13.43 1.86 -17.91
CA ILE A 120 -13.80 2.92 -16.98
C ILE A 120 -14.25 2.31 -15.63
N ASN A 121 -13.52 2.66 -14.57
CA ASN A 121 -13.99 3.09 -13.23
C ASN A 121 -15.22 2.38 -12.61
N TYR A 122 -15.00 1.40 -11.73
CA TYR A 122 -15.77 1.21 -10.48
C TYR A 122 -14.92 0.40 -9.47
N GLY A 123 -14.69 0.96 -8.28
CA GLY A 123 -14.51 0.13 -7.07
C GLY A 123 -13.10 -0.03 -6.52
N THR A 124 -12.53 1.10 -6.10
CA THR A 124 -11.47 1.27 -5.09
C THR A 124 -11.53 0.30 -3.90
N ILE A 125 -11.10 -0.96 -4.04
CA ILE A 125 -10.94 -1.86 -2.87
C ILE A 125 -9.76 -2.82 -3.07
N LEU A 126 -8.52 -2.31 -3.09
CA LEU A 126 -7.33 -3.12 -2.79
C LEU A 126 -6.14 -2.23 -2.41
N SER A 127 -6.37 -1.43 -1.39
CA SER A 127 -5.37 -1.23 -0.36
C SER A 127 -6.15 -0.81 0.88
N THR A 128 -5.90 -1.43 2.01
CA THR A 128 -6.30 -0.87 3.31
C THR A 128 -5.43 0.35 3.60
N ASN A 129 -5.33 1.29 2.65
CA ASN A 129 -4.70 2.56 2.88
C ASN A 129 -5.47 3.18 4.04
N SER A 130 -4.77 3.47 5.13
CA SER A 130 -5.37 4.22 6.21
C SER A 130 -6.03 5.46 5.59
N VAL A 131 -7.32 5.71 5.87
CA VAL A 131 -8.05 6.90 5.38
C VAL A 131 -7.24 8.19 5.64
N THR A 132 -6.40 8.16 6.68
CA THR A 132 -5.43 9.20 7.01
C THR A 132 -4.30 9.34 5.98
N LEU A 133 -3.68 8.24 5.54
CA LEU A 133 -2.61 8.25 4.53
C LEU A 133 -3.10 8.85 3.22
N GLU A 134 -4.26 8.40 2.72
CA GLU A 134 -4.81 8.93 1.47
C GLU A 134 -5.11 10.42 1.56
N GLN A 135 -5.70 10.87 2.67
CA GLN A 135 -6.02 12.29 2.87
C GLN A 135 -4.75 13.14 2.93
N VAL A 136 -3.65 12.62 3.48
CA VAL A 136 -2.36 13.31 3.48
C VAL A 136 -1.77 13.37 2.07
N ILE A 137 -1.85 12.29 1.30
CA ILE A 137 -1.39 12.25 -0.09
C ILE A 137 -2.21 13.19 -0.97
N ASP A 138 -3.53 13.22 -0.82
CA ASP A 138 -4.41 14.12 -1.57
C ASP A 138 -4.09 15.60 -1.31
N VAL A 139 -3.85 15.96 -0.04
CA VAL A 139 -3.42 17.33 0.33
C VAL A 139 -2.07 17.65 -0.29
N TRP A 140 -1.14 16.70 -0.28
CA TRP A 140 0.16 16.87 -0.91
C TRP A 140 0.03 17.11 -2.42
N LYS A 141 -0.79 16.32 -3.12
CA LYS A 141 -1.07 16.48 -4.56
C LYS A 141 -1.64 17.85 -4.89
N GLU A 142 -2.62 18.34 -4.12
CA GLU A 142 -3.19 19.67 -4.35
C GLU A 142 -2.15 20.81 -4.20
N ILE A 143 -1.20 20.65 -3.27
CA ILE A 143 -0.15 21.65 -3.08
C ILE A 143 0.92 21.55 -4.18
N TYR A 144 1.33 20.34 -4.56
CA TYR A 144 2.43 20.13 -5.50
C TYR A 144 2.01 20.16 -6.96
N GLU A 145 0.89 19.52 -7.32
CA GLU A 145 0.41 19.43 -8.70
C GLU A 145 -0.36 20.67 -9.11
N ASN A 146 -1.16 21.23 -8.18
CA ASN A 146 -2.02 22.38 -8.46
C ASN A 146 -1.47 23.70 -7.90
N GLY A 147 -0.32 23.68 -7.19
CA GLY A 147 0.34 24.88 -6.67
C GLY A 147 -0.47 25.64 -5.61
N ARG A 148 -1.43 24.98 -4.97
CA ARG A 148 -2.35 25.64 -4.03
C ARG A 148 -1.73 25.86 -2.65
N SER A 149 -2.29 26.80 -1.89
CA SER A 149 -1.91 26.95 -0.49
C SER A 149 -2.43 25.77 0.35
N TYR A 150 -1.77 25.53 1.49
CA TYR A 150 -2.17 24.47 2.42
C TYR A 150 -3.64 24.57 2.85
N ASN A 151 -4.16 25.78 3.08
CA ASN A 151 -5.55 25.99 3.51
C ASN A 151 -6.55 25.69 2.39
N GLU A 152 -6.23 26.05 1.15
CA GLU A 152 -7.07 25.71 0.00
C GLU A 152 -7.06 24.20 -0.28
N ALA A 153 -5.90 23.56 -0.12
CA ALA A 153 -5.76 22.11 -0.29
C ALA A 153 -6.62 21.33 0.71
N ILE A 154 -6.60 21.69 2.00
CA ILE A 154 -7.44 21.01 3.01
C ILE A 154 -8.94 21.23 2.76
N GLU A 155 -9.35 22.41 2.28
CA GLU A 155 -10.74 22.71 1.93
C GLU A 155 -11.23 21.87 0.76
N ILE A 156 -10.40 21.74 -0.28
CA ILE A 156 -10.72 20.94 -1.46
C ILE A 156 -10.81 19.47 -1.10
N VAL A 157 -9.84 18.94 -0.34
CA VAL A 157 -9.84 17.53 0.07
C VAL A 157 -11.02 17.23 0.99
N ALA A 158 -11.36 18.13 1.92
CA ALA A 158 -12.54 17.98 2.76
C ALA A 158 -13.84 17.96 1.94
N SER A 159 -13.97 18.87 0.97
CA SER A 159 -15.15 18.97 0.09
C SER A 159 -15.30 17.75 -0.81
N ARG A 160 -14.19 17.25 -1.38
CA ARG A 160 -14.19 16.04 -2.23
C ARG A 160 -14.61 14.78 -1.49
N ARG A 161 -14.28 14.70 -0.20
CA ARG A 161 -14.58 13.54 0.65
C ARG A 161 -15.84 13.73 1.49
N ASP A 162 -16.64 14.75 1.21
CA ASP A 162 -17.88 15.09 1.93
C ASP A 162 -17.70 15.17 3.45
N LEU A 163 -16.56 15.72 3.89
CA LEU A 163 -16.26 15.86 5.32
C LEU A 163 -16.92 17.12 5.89
N LYS A 164 -17.65 16.94 6.99
CA LYS A 164 -18.32 18.05 7.71
C LYS A 164 -17.37 19.12 8.25
N SER A 165 -16.08 18.82 8.40
CA SER A 165 -15.10 19.76 8.94
C SER A 165 -13.73 19.63 8.30
N ILE A 166 -13.23 20.76 7.80
CA ILE A 166 -11.88 20.96 7.28
C ILE A 166 -10.82 20.61 8.34
N HIS A 167 -11.13 20.84 9.61
CA HIS A 167 -10.23 20.53 10.72
C HIS A 167 -9.92 19.03 10.83
N THR A 168 -10.82 18.16 10.35
CA THR A 168 -10.59 16.71 10.32
C THR A 168 -9.40 16.35 9.42
N VAL A 169 -9.29 17.00 8.27
CA VAL A 169 -8.18 16.81 7.33
C VAL A 169 -6.90 17.41 7.91
N ALA A 170 -6.99 18.60 8.51
CA ALA A 170 -5.84 19.24 9.13
C ALA A 170 -5.28 18.43 10.33
N ASP A 171 -6.15 17.85 11.16
CA ASP A 171 -5.79 17.02 12.32
C ASP A 171 -5.02 15.76 11.87
N LYS A 172 -5.45 15.16 10.76
CA LYS A 172 -4.79 14.01 10.13
C LYS A 172 -3.43 14.33 9.54
N CYS A 173 -3.29 15.49 8.89
CA CYS A 173 -2.00 15.96 8.39
C CYS A 173 -1.02 16.36 9.50
N THR A 174 -1.50 16.67 10.70
CA THR A 174 -0.65 17.19 11.80
C THR A 174 -0.57 16.21 12.95
N ARG A 175 -1.57 16.20 13.84
CA ARG A 175 -1.60 15.42 15.08
C ARG A 175 -1.46 13.91 14.86
N GLN A 176 -2.08 13.34 13.83
CA GLN A 176 -1.95 11.90 13.56
C GLN A 176 -0.56 11.50 13.06
N LEU A 177 0.13 12.43 12.39
CA LEU A 177 1.54 12.26 12.01
C LEU A 177 2.51 12.61 13.15
N GLY A 178 2.02 13.23 14.22
CA GLY A 178 2.83 13.73 15.35
C GLY A 178 3.58 15.01 15.00
N LEU A 179 3.02 15.85 14.14
CA LEU A 179 3.61 17.10 13.65
C LEU A 179 2.74 18.30 14.01
N ASN A 180 3.36 19.46 14.11
CA ASN A 180 2.67 20.74 14.19
C ASN A 180 2.39 21.32 12.79
N THR A 181 1.40 22.20 12.65
CA THR A 181 1.10 22.89 11.37
C THR A 181 2.31 23.53 10.67
N PRO A 182 3.20 24.29 11.35
CA PRO A 182 4.38 24.84 10.70
C PRO A 182 5.41 23.77 10.28
N GLU A 183 5.55 22.71 11.07
CA GLU A 183 6.45 21.58 10.75
C GLU A 183 5.94 20.85 9.52
N PHE A 184 4.63 20.58 9.44
CA PHE A 184 4.02 19.96 8.27
C PHE A 184 4.20 20.82 7.02
N LYS A 185 3.99 22.15 7.11
CA LYS A 185 4.24 23.08 5.98
C LYS A 185 5.70 23.05 5.51
N LYS A 186 6.66 22.90 6.42
CA LYS A 186 8.08 22.75 6.09
C LYS A 186 8.35 21.39 5.43
N LEU A 187 7.74 20.34 5.96
CA LEU A 187 7.90 18.96 5.52
C LEU A 187 7.29 18.72 4.13
N ILE A 188 6.16 19.37 3.83
CA ILE A 188 5.56 19.33 2.48
C ILE A 188 6.59 19.75 1.46
N LYS A 189 7.30 20.88 1.65
CA LYS A 189 8.33 21.38 0.72
C LYS A 189 9.47 20.39 0.45
N GLU A 190 9.70 19.47 1.38
CA GLU A 190 10.78 18.49 1.33
C GLU A 190 10.21 17.10 1.05
N LYS A 191 9.91 16.84 -0.22
CA LYS A 191 9.28 15.61 -0.72
C LYS A 191 9.87 14.31 -0.14
N GLU A 192 11.19 14.18 -0.11
CA GLU A 192 11.87 13.00 0.42
C GLU A 192 11.67 12.83 1.94
N LYS A 193 11.60 13.93 2.69
CA LYS A 193 11.33 13.87 4.13
C LYS A 193 9.88 13.45 4.42
N LEU A 194 8.93 13.93 3.62
CA LEU A 194 7.53 13.49 3.73
C LEU A 194 7.41 12.00 3.40
N LYS A 195 8.04 11.53 2.33
CA LYS A 195 8.06 10.12 1.93
C LYS A 195 8.58 9.23 3.06
N ASN A 196 9.76 9.53 3.60
CA ASN A 196 10.35 8.73 4.68
C ASN A 196 9.48 8.74 5.96
N LEU A 197 8.83 9.87 6.26
CA LEU A 197 7.93 9.97 7.40
C LEU A 197 6.68 9.10 7.22
N LEU A 198 6.10 9.09 6.02
CA LEU A 198 4.93 8.27 5.71
C LEU A 198 5.27 6.78 5.73
N ILE A 199 6.39 6.36 5.15
CA ILE A 199 6.83 4.95 5.19
C ILE A 199 7.04 4.49 6.63
N ARG A 200 7.65 5.32 7.48
CA ARG A 200 7.85 4.99 8.90
C ARG A 200 6.53 4.86 9.67
N LYS A 201 5.50 5.62 9.30
CA LYS A 201 4.19 5.62 9.96
C LYS A 201 3.26 4.54 9.43
N PHE A 202 3.38 4.21 8.14
CA PHE A 202 2.54 3.26 7.41
C PHE A 202 3.43 2.29 6.63
N PRO A 203 4.14 1.38 7.33
CA PRO A 203 5.08 0.46 6.68
C PRO A 203 4.38 -0.50 5.72
N SER A 204 3.13 -0.88 6.01
CA SER A 204 2.31 -1.74 5.15
C SER A 204 2.00 -1.11 3.79
N ASP A 205 1.98 0.22 3.71
CA ASP A 205 1.62 0.99 2.51
C ASP A 205 2.86 1.55 1.78
N GLU A 206 4.06 1.06 2.08
CA GLU A 206 5.32 1.60 1.54
C GLU A 206 5.32 1.66 0.01
N ARG A 207 4.86 0.59 -0.66
CA ARG A 207 4.82 0.53 -2.13
C ARG A 207 3.92 1.63 -2.71
N TYR A 208 2.74 1.82 -2.14
CA TYR A 208 1.79 2.85 -2.55
C TYR A 208 2.36 4.26 -2.33
N ILE A 209 3.00 4.51 -1.18
CA ILE A 209 3.65 5.80 -0.89
C ILE A 209 4.77 6.09 -1.89
N ILE A 210 5.58 5.08 -2.20
CA ILE A 210 6.65 5.21 -3.19
C ILE A 210 6.06 5.52 -4.56
N GLU A 211 5.01 4.84 -5.01
CA GLU A 211 4.41 5.05 -6.33
C GLU A 211 3.78 6.46 -6.45
N GLU A 212 2.97 6.84 -5.48
CA GLU A 212 2.23 8.11 -5.48
C GLU A 212 3.17 9.32 -5.37
N LEU A 213 4.20 9.22 -4.52
CA LEU A 213 5.17 10.30 -4.40
C LEU A 213 6.21 10.23 -5.53
N SER A 214 6.58 9.06 -6.07
CA SER A 214 7.54 8.99 -7.19
C SER A 214 6.97 9.42 -8.53
N SER A 215 5.63 9.48 -8.66
CA SER A 215 4.95 9.94 -9.86
C SER A 215 5.36 11.37 -10.22
N LYS A 216 6.41 11.48 -11.05
CA LYS A 216 6.77 12.70 -11.75
C LYS A 216 5.70 12.92 -12.80
N LYS A 217 4.75 13.83 -12.55
CA LYS A 217 4.05 14.43 -13.67
C LYS A 217 5.01 15.39 -14.36
N LEU A 218 5.60 14.84 -15.41
CA LEU A 218 6.37 15.50 -16.45
C LEU A 218 5.62 16.76 -16.91
N GLU A 219 6.32 17.90 -16.79
CA GLU A 219 6.15 19.18 -17.50
C GLU A 219 4.73 19.68 -17.83
N ARG A 220 4.30 20.72 -17.11
CA ARG A 220 3.51 21.81 -17.72
C ARG A 220 4.36 23.08 -17.78
N GLY A 221 5.20 23.14 -18.80
CA GLY A 221 5.58 24.35 -19.54
C GLY A 221 5.59 23.95 -21.01
N ASN A 222 5.16 24.72 -22.01
CA ASN A 222 4.76 26.11 -22.13
C ASN A 222 3.68 26.17 -23.24
N LEU A 223 2.68 27.03 -23.07
CA LEU A 223 2.03 27.73 -24.19
C LEU A 223 2.17 29.22 -23.91
#